data_AF-A0A7Y3AHK4-F1
#
_entry.id   AF-A0A7Y3AHK4-F1
#
_cell.length_a   1.000
_cell.length_b   1.000
_cell.length_c   1.000
_cell.angle_alpha   90.00
_cell.angle_beta   90.00
_cell.angle_gamma   90.00
#
_symmetry.space_group_name_H-M   'P 1'
#
loop_
_entity.id
_entity.type
_entity.pdbx_description
1 polymer ?
#
loop_
_entity_poly.entity_id
_entity_poly.type
_entity_poly.pdbx_seq_one_letter_code
_entity_poly.pdbx_strand_id
1 'polypeptide(L)' 'MKGRAAVIIPAAGSGSRMKSEVPKQYMLLRQKPMLVHTVLAFTRCSIINQIIIAVPQTHIAKTKILLQNHRISLDAV' A
#
# COMPACT_ATOMS: atom_id res chain seq x y z
N MET A 1 25.23 2.24 1.57
CA MET A 1 24.62 2.13 2.92
C MET A 1 23.23 1.55 2.78
N LYS A 2 22.84 0.52 3.53
CA LYS A 2 21.43 0.11 3.64
C LYS A 2 20.64 1.28 4.26
N GLY A 3 19.40 1.49 3.80
CA GLY A 3 18.48 2.46 4.40
C GLY A 3 18.36 2.25 5.92
N ARG A 4 18.07 3.31 6.68
CA ARG A 4 18.03 3.31 8.15
C ARG A 4 16.63 3.55 8.72
N ALA A 5 15.60 3.61 7.87
CA ALA A 5 14.23 3.91 8.27
C ALA A 5 13.25 2.87 7.73
N ALA A 6 12.20 2.61 8.51
CA ALA A 6 11.05 1.81 8.11
C ALA A 6 9.81 2.72 7.95
N VAL A 7 8.89 2.32 7.09
CA VAL A 7 7.61 3.01 6.87
C VAL A 7 6.46 2.08 7.20
N ILE A 8 5.51 2.57 7.99
CA ILE A 8 4.23 1.91 8.22
C ILE A 8 3.15 2.67 7.46
N ILE A 9 2.43 1.98 6.58
CA ILE A 9 1.34 2.54 5.78
C ILE A 9 0.02 2.02 6.36
N PRO A 10 -0.69 2.81 7.20
CA PRO A 10 -2.01 2.43 7.68
C PRO A 10 -3.02 2.52 6.54
N ALA A 11 -3.51 1.37 6.09
CA ALA A 11 -4.44 1.22 4.97
C ALA A 11 -5.73 0.49 5.39
N ALA A 12 -6.11 0.59 6.67
CA ALA A 12 -7.30 -0.08 7.22
C ALA A 12 -8.58 0.76 7.23
N GLY A 13 -8.49 2.04 6.91
CA GLY A 13 -9.66 2.92 6.87
C GLY A 13 -10.64 2.54 5.76
N SER A 14 -11.94 2.64 6.06
CA SER A 14 -13.02 2.43 5.06
C SER A 14 -13.08 3.56 4.03
N GLY A 15 -12.68 4.78 4.42
CA GLY A 15 -12.78 5.95 3.54
C GLY A 15 -14.23 6.39 3.32
N SER A 16 -15.12 6.20 4.29
CA SER A 16 -16.57 6.49 4.19
C SER A 16 -16.93 7.87 3.62
N ARG A 17 -16.12 8.90 3.88
CA ARG A 17 -16.28 10.24 3.30
C ARG A 17 -16.14 10.30 1.78
N MET A 18 -15.53 9.28 1.15
CA MET A 18 -15.39 9.15 -0.29
C MET A 18 -16.68 8.69 -0.98
N LYS A 19 -17.72 8.30 -0.22
CA LYS A 19 -19.00 7.80 -0.75
C LYS A 19 -18.81 6.72 -1.83
N SER A 20 -17.93 5.75 -1.53
CA SER A 20 -17.54 4.66 -2.43
C SER A 20 -17.67 3.34 -1.69
N GLU A 21 -18.20 2.33 -2.38
CA GLU A 21 -18.26 0.93 -1.92
C GLU A 21 -16.86 0.30 -1.81
N VAL A 22 -15.91 0.81 -2.61
CA VAL A 22 -14.52 0.36 -2.57
C VAL A 22 -13.75 1.21 -1.56
N PRO A 23 -13.09 0.59 -0.55
CA PRO A 23 -12.23 1.32 0.38
C PRO A 23 -11.16 2.11 -0.35
N LYS A 24 -10.90 3.33 0.11
CA LYS A 24 -10.11 4.33 -0.63
C LYS A 24 -8.76 3.79 -1.13
N GLN A 25 -8.05 3.01 -0.32
CA GLN A 25 -6.72 2.48 -0.65
C GLN A 25 -6.72 1.60 -1.91
N TYR A 26 -7.86 1.04 -2.29
CA TYR A 26 -8.03 0.23 -3.50
C TYR A 26 -8.60 0.99 -4.70
N MET A 27 -9.10 2.20 -4.51
CA MET A 27 -9.66 3.01 -5.59
C MET A 27 -8.56 3.41 -6.58
N LEU A 28 -8.91 3.45 -7.87
CA LEU A 28 -8.02 3.89 -8.93
C LEU A 28 -7.88 5.40 -8.92
N LEU A 29 -6.64 5.86 -8.96
CA LEU A 29 -6.25 7.23 -9.28
C LEU A 29 -5.39 7.17 -10.55
N ARG A 30 -5.86 7.74 -11.66
CA ARG A 30 -5.16 7.67 -12.96
C ARG A 30 -4.75 6.24 -13.33
N GLN A 31 -5.72 5.31 -13.33
CA GLN A 31 -5.54 3.88 -13.67
C GLN A 31 -4.66 3.06 -12.72
N LYS A 32 -4.27 3.59 -11.56
CA LYS A 32 -3.48 2.86 -10.58
C LYS A 32 -4.06 3.01 -9.17
N PRO A 33 -4.14 1.95 -8.36
CA PRO A 33 -4.69 2.04 -7.01
C PRO A 33 -3.94 3.05 -6.14
N MET A 34 -4.64 3.79 -5.29
CA MET A 34 -4.01 4.75 -4.38
C MET A 34 -2.90 4.14 -3.52
N LEU A 35 -3.09 2.92 -3.00
CA LEU A 35 -2.04 2.23 -2.23
C LEU A 35 -0.77 2.00 -3.05
N VAL A 36 -0.90 1.64 -4.32
CA VAL A 36 0.24 1.38 -5.21
C VAL A 36 1.01 2.66 -5.47
N HIS A 37 0.34 3.80 -5.65
CA HIS A 37 1.02 5.10 -5.75
C HIS A 37 1.89 5.39 -4.52
N THR A 38 1.34 5.19 -3.33
CA THR A 38 2.03 5.41 -2.06
C THR A 38 3.24 4.48 -1.92
N VAL A 39 3.08 3.18 -2.16
CA VAL A 39 4.18 2.22 -2.04
C VAL A 39 5.30 2.56 -3.01
N LEU A 40 4.99 2.85 -4.28
CA LEU A 40 6.01 3.23 -5.27
C LEU A 40 6.77 4.51 -4.90
N ALA A 41 6.14 5.44 -4.17
CA ALA A 41 6.84 6.63 -3.69
C ALA A 41 7.90 6.26 -2.65
N PHE A 42 7.56 5.39 -1.69
CA PHE A 42 8.49 4.96 -0.66
C PHE A 42 9.58 4.02 -1.18
N THR A 43 9.30 3.15 -2.16
CA THR A 43 10.34 2.28 -2.77
C THR A 43 11.40 3.08 -3.53
N ARG A 44 11.11 4.33 -3.93
CA ARG A 44 12.09 5.24 -4.56
C ARG A 44 12.93 6.02 -3.53
N CYS A 45 12.63 5.89 -2.24
CA CYS A 45 13.32 6.61 -1.19
C CYS A 45 14.50 5.76 -0.66
N SER A 46 15.73 6.17 -0.96
CA SER A 46 16.94 5.38 -0.66
C SER A 46 17.20 5.15 0.85
N ILE A 47 16.60 5.96 1.72
CA ILE A 47 16.74 5.79 3.17
C ILE A 47 15.77 4.76 3.76
N ILE A 48 14.73 4.35 3.02
CA ILE A 48 13.74 3.37 3.47
C ILE A 48 14.24 1.97 3.16
N ASN A 49 14.33 1.12 4.18
CA ASN A 49 14.74 -0.28 4.03
C ASN A 49 13.59 -1.28 4.19
N GLN A 50 12.46 -0.85 4.76
CA GLN A 50 11.33 -1.71 5.08
C GLN A 50 10.02 -0.93 4.92
N ILE A 51 9.04 -1.56 4.29
CA ILE A 51 7.69 -1.02 4.13
C ILE A 51 6.73 -2.06 4.68
N ILE A 52 5.90 -1.65 5.63
CA ILE A 52 4.87 -2.47 6.28
C ILE A 52 3.53 -1.83 5.95
N ILE A 53 2.58 -2.62 5.45
CA ILE A 53 1.24 -2.15 5.12
C ILE A 53 0.26 -2.74 6.12
N ALA A 54 -0.34 -1.92 6.97
CA ALA A 54 -1.32 -2.38 7.95
C ALA A 54 -2.74 -2.34 7.35
N VAL A 55 -3.35 -3.51 7.18
CA VAL A 55 -4.73 -3.70 6.71
C VAL A 55 -5.52 -4.63 7.63
N PRO A 56 -6.86 -4.63 7.59
CA PRO A 56 -7.67 -5.64 8.27
C PRO A 56 -7.32 -7.02 7.74
N GLN A 57 -7.42 -8.04 8.59
CA GLN A 57 -7.10 -9.42 8.22
C GLN A 57 -7.83 -9.89 6.95
N THR A 58 -9.10 -9.50 6.80
CA THR A 58 -9.94 -9.80 5.63
C THR A 58 -9.41 -9.22 4.31
N HIS A 59 -8.52 -8.22 4.38
CA HIS A 59 -7.97 -7.51 3.24
C HIS A 59 -6.51 -7.87 2.93
N ILE A 60 -5.85 -8.70 3.74
CA ILE A 60 -4.44 -9.10 3.53
C ILE A 60 -4.27 -9.76 2.15
N ALA A 61 -5.08 -10.78 1.85
CA ALA A 61 -4.99 -11.50 0.58
C ALA A 61 -5.21 -10.58 -0.65
N LYS A 62 -6.26 -9.76 -0.61
CA LYS A 62 -6.55 -8.76 -1.66
C LYS A 62 -5.39 -7.79 -1.85
N THR A 63 -4.79 -7.34 -0.76
CA THR A 63 -3.67 -6.39 -0.79
C THR A 63 -2.41 -7.03 -1.38
N LYS A 64 -2.09 -8.28 -1.01
CA LYS A 64 -0.97 -9.02 -1.61
C LYS A 64 -1.14 -9.19 -3.13
N ILE A 65 -2.32 -9.61 -3.58
CA ILE A 65 -2.64 -9.74 -5.02
C ILE A 65 -2.49 -8.40 -5.73
N LEU A 66 -2.99 -7.31 -5.13
CA LEU A 66 -2.88 -5.97 -5.70
C LEU A 66 -1.42 -5.57 -5.95
N LEU A 67 -0.53 -5.81 -4.97
CA LEU A 67 0.89 -5.49 -5.08
C LEU A 67 1.58 -6.35 -6.15
N GLN A 68 1.28 -7.65 -6.16
CA GLN A 68 1.81 -8.59 -7.17
C GLN A 68 1.42 -8.18 -8.59
N ASN A 69 0.16 -7.80 -8.82
CA ASN A 69 -0.32 -7.31 -10.12
C ASN A 69 0.40 -6.04 -10.59
N HIS A 70 1.02 -5.29 -9.67
CA HIS A 70 1.82 -4.10 -9.95
C HIS A 70 3.32 -4.33 -9.84
N ARG A 71 3.77 -5.60 -9.79
CA ARG A 71 5.18 -6.01 -9.69
C ARG A 71 5.90 -5.43 -8.47
N ILE A 72 5.18 -5.29 -7.36
CA ILE A 72 5.73 -4.84 -6.08
C ILE A 72 5.87 -6.06 -5.17
N SER A 73 7.10 -6.33 -4.73
CA SER A 73 7.41 -7.33 -3.71
C SER A 73 7.76 -6.61 -2.41
N LEU A 74 7.03 -6.88 -1.34
CA LEU A 74 7.30 -6.35 0.01
C LEU A 74 7.41 -7.49 1.01
N ASP A 75 8.17 -7.25 2.07
CA ASP A 75 8.40 -8.22 3.14
C ASP A 75 7.17 -8.45 4.03
N ALA A 76 6.29 -7.44 4.16
CA ALA A 76 5.14 -7.51 5.07
C ALA A 76 3.89 -6.73 4.60
N VAL A 77 2.75 -7.40 4.71
CA VAL A 77 1.37 -6.89 4.59
C VAL A 77 0.52 -7.59 5.64
#